data_AF-A0ABD0Z312-F1
#
_entry.id   AF-A0ABD0Z312-F1
#
_cell.length_a   1.000
_cell.length_b   1.000
_cell.length_c   1.000
_cell.angle_alpha   90.00
_cell.angle_beta   90.00
_cell.angle_gamma   90.00
#
_symmetry.space_group_name_H-M   'P 1'
#
loop_
_entity.id
_entity.type
_entity.pdbx_description
1 polymer ?
#
loop_
_entity_poly.entity_id
_entity_poly.type
_entity_poly.pdbx_seq_one_letter_code
_entity_poly.pdbx_strand_id
1 'polypeptide(L)'
;MVCDDDALAIDETMPQLVRLELFGNRLTNIGLNAILDNCHHLEHLDLRCCSNIEFVGDLKKRCSERIKDLKLPDDSDPDSPVDDTFSDLDS
;
A
#
# COMPACT_ATOMS: atom_id res chain seq x y z
N MET A 1 4.05 -16.44 3.17
CA MET A 1 3.74 -16.18 4.59
C MET A 1 3.28 -14.74 4.66
N VAL A 2 2.00 -14.55 4.92
CA VAL A 2 1.38 -13.24 5.18
C VAL A 2 1.65 -12.82 6.63
N CYS A 3 1.65 -11.53 6.93
CA CYS A 3 1.92 -11.03 8.28
C CYS A 3 1.21 -9.69 8.51
N ASP A 4 0.35 -9.63 9.54
CA ASP A 4 -0.36 -8.42 9.94
C ASP A 4 0.19 -7.81 11.24
N ASP A 5 1.22 -8.41 11.86
CA ASP A 5 1.73 -8.00 13.18
C ASP A 5 2.15 -6.53 13.24
N ASP A 6 2.85 -6.05 12.23
CA ASP A 6 3.25 -4.64 12.13
C ASP A 6 2.04 -3.72 11.95
N ALA A 7 1.04 -4.16 11.18
CA ALA A 7 -0.18 -3.39 10.97
C ALA A 7 -0.99 -3.25 12.27
N LEU A 8 -1.06 -4.33 13.07
CA LEU A 8 -1.68 -4.33 14.38
C LEU A 8 -0.93 -3.39 15.35
N ALA A 9 0.41 -3.47 15.37
CA ALA A 9 1.20 -2.57 16.20
C ALA A 9 1.04 -1.09 15.80
N ILE A 10 0.95 -0.80 14.49
CA ILE A 10 0.67 0.56 13.99
C ILE A 10 -0.70 1.03 14.44
N ASP A 11 -1.73 0.18 14.30
CA ASP A 11 -3.09 0.54 14.68
C ASP A 11 -3.20 0.91 16.17
N GLU A 12 -2.46 0.21 17.04
CA GLU A 12 -2.51 0.42 18.48
C GLU A 12 -1.69 1.64 18.93
N THR A 13 -0.57 1.91 18.24
CA THR A 13 0.44 2.86 18.74
C THR A 13 0.49 4.17 17.97
N MET A 14 -0.07 4.25 16.76
CA MET A 14 0.08 5.39 15.85
C MET A 14 -1.26 5.96 15.33
N PRO A 15 -2.24 6.31 16.18
CA PRO A 15 -3.56 6.82 15.72
C PRO A 15 -3.48 8.17 14.98
N GLN A 16 -2.36 8.90 15.14
CA GLN A 16 -2.10 10.20 14.51
C GLN A 16 -1.30 10.09 13.20
N LEU A 17 -1.11 8.88 12.68
CA LEU A 17 -0.36 8.65 11.45
C LEU A 17 -1.06 9.31 10.26
N VAL A 18 -0.32 10.12 9.51
CA VAL A 18 -0.82 10.83 8.30
C VAL A 18 -0.34 10.18 7.01
N ARG A 19 0.83 9.53 7.04
CA ARG A 19 1.44 8.89 5.87
C ARG A 19 1.94 7.50 6.23
N LEU A 20 1.65 6.54 5.37
CA LEU A 20 2.11 5.17 5.53
C LEU A 20 2.52 4.59 4.17
N GLU A 21 3.73 4.05 4.12
CA GLU A 21 4.27 3.39 2.93
C GLU A 21 4.57 1.93 3.27
N LEU A 22 3.89 1.01 2.58
CA LEU A 22 3.95 -0.42 2.81
C LEU A 22 4.48 -1.17 1.59
N PHE A 23 5.33 -0.53 0.79
CA PHE A 23 5.84 -1.11 -0.46
C PHE A 23 6.35 -2.55 -0.28
N GLY A 24 5.75 -3.50 -1.01
CA GLY A 24 6.12 -4.93 -0.95
C GLY A 24 5.80 -5.65 0.36
N ASN A 25 5.01 -5.03 1.24
CA ASN A 25 4.62 -5.63 2.50
C ASN A 25 3.66 -6.82 2.28
N ARG A 26 3.69 -7.77 3.21
CA ARG A 26 2.94 -9.04 3.13
C ARG A 26 1.66 -9.02 3.97
N LEU A 27 1.20 -7.85 4.41
CA LEU A 27 -0.06 -7.68 5.10
C LEU A 27 -1.25 -8.12 4.25
N THR A 28 -2.32 -8.48 4.93
CA THR A 28 -3.60 -8.84 4.33
C THR A 28 -4.60 -7.70 4.46
N ASN A 29 -5.80 -7.91 3.92
CA ASN A 29 -6.93 -7.02 4.16
C ASN A 29 -7.26 -6.85 5.66
N ILE A 30 -6.90 -7.81 6.53
CA ILE A 30 -7.15 -7.71 7.98
C ILE A 30 -6.28 -6.60 8.57
N GLY A 31 -4.96 -6.66 8.38
CA GLY A 31 -4.04 -5.65 8.88
C GLY A 31 -4.34 -4.27 8.30
N LEU A 32 -4.65 -4.18 7.01
CA LEU A 32 -4.98 -2.90 6.39
C LEU A 32 -6.28 -2.29 6.97
N ASN A 33 -7.32 -3.09 7.21
CA ASN A 33 -8.53 -2.57 7.84
C ASN A 33 -8.27 -2.08 9.27
N ALA A 34 -7.43 -2.77 10.03
CA ALA A 34 -7.08 -2.38 11.39
C ALA A 34 -6.41 -0.99 11.41
N ILE A 35 -5.45 -0.76 10.51
CA ILE A 35 -4.85 0.57 10.29
C ILE A 35 -5.92 1.60 9.94
N LEU A 36 -6.82 1.29 8.99
CA LEU A 36 -7.86 2.24 8.56
C LEU A 36 -8.86 2.54 9.69
N ASP A 37 -9.09 1.61 10.61
CA ASP A 37 -10.01 1.78 11.74
C ASP A 37 -9.43 2.70 12.84
N ASN A 38 -8.13 2.65 13.10
CA ASN A 38 -7.52 3.43 14.19
C ASN A 38 -6.75 4.69 13.71
N CYS A 39 -6.14 4.65 12.52
CA CYS A 39 -5.42 5.78 11.94
C CYS A 39 -6.38 6.71 11.17
N HIS A 40 -7.21 7.45 11.90
CA HIS A 40 -8.21 8.35 11.31
C HIS A 40 -7.63 9.50 10.47
N HIS A 41 -6.40 9.89 10.76
CA HIS A 41 -5.68 10.99 10.09
C HIS A 41 -4.87 10.55 8.87
N LEU A 42 -4.92 9.27 8.49
CA LEU A 42 -4.15 8.75 7.37
C LEU A 42 -4.66 9.35 6.06
N GLU A 43 -3.78 10.06 5.36
CA GLU A 43 -4.08 10.75 4.09
C GLU A 43 -3.24 10.22 2.92
N HIS A 44 -2.08 9.61 3.20
CA HIS A 44 -1.20 9.01 2.20
C HIS A 44 -0.98 7.53 2.50
N LEU A 45 -1.23 6.68 1.52
CA LEU A 45 -1.08 5.24 1.63
C LEU A 45 -0.48 4.64 0.36
N ASP A 46 0.70 4.04 0.48
CA ASP A 46 1.36 3.32 -0.60
C ASP A 46 1.30 1.80 -0.36
N LEU A 47 0.60 1.08 -1.24
CA LEU A 47 0.42 -0.37 -1.20
C LEU A 47 1.09 -1.08 -2.38
N ARG A 48 1.93 -0.40 -3.17
CA ARG A 48 2.56 -1.01 -4.35
C ARG A 48 3.30 -2.29 -3.96
N CYS A 49 3.21 -3.30 -4.82
CA CYS A 49 3.77 -4.65 -4.59
C CYS A 49 3.17 -5.42 -3.38
N CYS A 50 2.11 -4.94 -2.73
CA CYS A 50 1.38 -5.70 -1.70
C CYS A 50 0.39 -6.69 -2.33
N SER A 51 0.90 -7.81 -2.84
CA SER A 51 0.11 -8.79 -3.61
C SER A 51 -0.94 -9.58 -2.80
N ASN A 52 -0.95 -9.47 -1.47
CA ASN A 52 -1.93 -10.17 -0.61
C ASN A 52 -3.17 -9.32 -0.30
N ILE A 53 -3.26 -8.11 -0.89
CA ILE A 53 -4.39 -7.19 -0.68
C ILE A 53 -5.35 -7.29 -1.85
N GLU A 54 -6.59 -7.67 -1.55
CA GLU A 54 -7.70 -7.60 -2.50
C GLU A 54 -8.39 -6.24 -2.40
N PHE A 55 -8.08 -5.33 -3.33
CA PHE A 55 -8.59 -3.96 -3.30
C PHE A 55 -9.98 -3.81 -3.95
N VAL A 56 -10.99 -4.39 -3.32
CA VAL A 56 -12.38 -4.43 -3.81
C VAL A 56 -13.39 -4.01 -2.73
N GLY A 57 -14.65 -3.79 -3.14
CA GLY A 57 -15.78 -3.57 -2.25
C GLY A 57 -15.57 -2.42 -1.25
N ASP A 58 -15.84 -2.70 0.02
CA ASP A 58 -15.79 -1.73 1.11
C ASP A 58 -14.39 -1.19 1.34
N LEU A 59 -13.35 -2.01 1.22
CA LEU A 59 -11.97 -1.57 1.38
C LEU A 59 -11.62 -0.49 0.34
N LYS A 60 -11.97 -0.74 -0.93
CA LYS A 60 -11.79 0.23 -2.01
C LYS A 60 -12.54 1.52 -1.70
N LYS A 61 -13.81 1.42 -1.32
CA LYS A 61 -14.65 2.58 -0.99
C LYS A 61 -14.04 3.41 0.15
N ARG A 62 -13.65 2.78 1.25
CA ARG A 62 -13.07 3.46 2.43
C ARG A 62 -11.79 4.21 2.07
N CYS A 63 -10.91 3.57 1.32
CA CYS A 63 -9.67 4.21 0.88
C CYS A 63 -9.95 5.39 -0.06
N SER A 64 -10.85 5.25 -1.04
CA SER A 64 -11.21 6.34 -1.96
C SER A 64 -11.88 7.54 -1.29
N GLU A 65 -12.59 7.33 -0.17
CA GLU A 65 -13.25 8.42 0.57
C GLU A 65 -12.31 9.19 1.50
N ARG A 66 -11.23 8.56 1.99
CA ARG A 66 -10.39 9.10 3.07
C ARG A 66 -8.95 9.38 2.66
N ILE A 67 -8.37 8.57 1.79
CA ILE A 67 -6.97 8.66 1.40
C ILE A 67 -6.88 9.60 0.20
N LYS A 68 -6.09 10.67 0.35
CA LYS A 68 -5.89 11.69 -0.67
C LYS A 68 -4.88 11.25 -1.73
N ASP A 69 -3.89 10.49 -1.31
CA ASP A 69 -2.79 10.01 -2.13
C ASP A 69 -2.65 8.50 -1.90
N LEU A 70 -3.23 7.73 -2.81
CA LEU A 70 -3.32 6.29 -2.73
C LEU A 70 -2.57 5.68 -3.90
N LYS A 71 -1.63 4.79 -3.61
CA LYS A 71 -0.95 3.96 -4.61
C LYS A 71 -1.32 2.50 -4.39
N LEU A 72 -1.86 1.88 -5.43
CA LEU A 72 -2.41 0.52 -5.40
C LEU A 72 -1.34 -0.54 -5.60
N PRO A 73 -1.61 -1.81 -5.23
CA PRO A 73 -0.66 -2.91 -5.43
C PRO A 73 -0.11 -3.04 -6.86
N ASP A 74 -0.95 -2.76 -7.85
CA ASP A 74 -0.63 -2.88 -9.28
C ASP A 74 -0.12 -1.58 -9.91
N ASP A 75 -0.04 -0.47 -9.16
CA ASP A 75 0.48 0.78 -9.70
C ASP A 75 1.98 0.67 -9.98
N SER A 76 2.39 1.00 -11.20
CA SER A 76 3.79 1.03 -11.60
C SER A 76 4.58 2.01 -10.71
N ASP A 77 5.81 1.64 -10.37
CA ASP A 77 6.74 2.59 -9.76
C ASP A 77 7.40 3.45 -10.83
N PRO A 78 7.04 4.75 -10.96
CA PRO A 78 7.65 5.61 -11.98
C PRO A 78 9.14 5.83 -11.74
N ASP A 79 9.62 5.61 -10.51
CA ASP A 79 11.03 5.71 -10.14
C ASP A 79 11.77 4.36 -10.29
N SER A 80 11.08 3.31 -10.76
CA SER A 80 11.79 2.09 -11.16
C SER A 80 12.70 2.44 -12.34
N PRO A 81 14.00 2.08 -12.28
CA PRO A 81 14.86 2.27 -13.43
C PRO A 81 14.22 1.52 -14.59
N VAL A 82 13.85 2.26 -15.64
CA VAL A 82 13.51 1.63 -16.91
C VAL A 82 14.72 0.79 -17.29
N ASP A 83 14.52 -0.51 -17.34
CA ASP A 83 15.53 -1.42 -17.85
C ASP A 83 15.64 -1.15 -19.35
N ASP A 84 16.46 -0.16 -19.72
CA ASP A 84 16.89 0.10 -21.10
C ASP A 84 17.82 -1.05 -21.57
N THR A 85 17.40 -2.31 -21.39
CA THR A 85 18.09 -3.45 -21.97
C THR A 85 17.77 -3.55 -23.45
N PHE A 86 18.68 -2.96 -24.22
CA PHE A 86 19.13 -3.40 -25.54
C PHE A 86 18.07 -3.49 -26.64
N SER A 87 17.85 -2.36 -27.31
CA SER A 87 17.46 -2.33 -28.72
C SER A 87 18.60 -1.79 -29.59
N ASP A 88 19.83 -2.27 -29.41
CA ASP A 88 20.94 -2.01 -30.34
C ASP A 88 21.85 -3.25 -30.41
N LEU A 89 21.38 -4.27 -31.13
CA LEU A 89 22.22 -5.31 -31.72
C LEU A 89 21.80 -5.47 -33.18
N ASP A 90 21.99 -4.40 -33.94
CA ASP A 90 22.11 -4.44 -35.38
C ASP A 90 23.51 -3.92 -35.75
N SER A 91 24.46 -4.85 -35.91
CA SER A 91 25.74 -4.69 -36.60
C SER A 91 26.32 -6.06 -36.92
#